data_AF-A0A1N7BL33-F1
#
_entry.id   AF-A0A1N7BL33-F1
#
_cell.length_a   1.000
_cell.length_b   1.000
_cell.length_c   1.000
_cell.angle_alpha   90.00
_cell.angle_beta   90.00
_cell.angle_gamma   90.00
#
_symmetry.space_group_name_H-M   'P 1'
#
loop_
_entity.id
_entity.type
_entity.pdbx_description
1 polymer ?
#
loop_
_entity_poly.entity_id
_entity_poly.type
_entity_poly.pdbx_seq_one_letter_code
_entity_poly.pdbx_strand_id
1 'polypeptide(L)'
;MSEAAISRGAPERLHLSQPALDKMLGEVEAGFDARLFERSHQGMQPNALGPGVVHRARSVLHELERATEEVEALRLGAVAPLRLGAPSVTASVPAAVAALR
;
A
#
# COMPACT_ATOMS: atom_id res chain seq x y z
N MET A 1 -5.62 15.99 -3.12
CA MET A 1 -6.98 15.44 -3.26
C MET A 1 -7.04 14.56 -4.49
N SER A 2 -7.79 13.46 -4.42
CA SER A 2 -8.18 12.56 -5.53
C SER A 2 -7.20 11.45 -5.94
N GLU A 3 -7.16 10.34 -5.18
CA GLU A 3 -6.98 8.99 -5.77
C GLU A 3 -7.48 7.85 -4.84
N ALA A 4 -8.60 8.06 -4.17
CA ALA A 4 -9.23 7.04 -3.31
C ALA A 4 -10.56 6.51 -3.88
N ALA A 5 -10.87 6.81 -5.14
CA ALA A 5 -12.02 6.25 -5.82
C ALA A 5 -11.67 4.86 -6.36
N ILE A 6 -12.33 3.82 -5.86
CA ILE A 6 -12.26 2.50 -6.48
C ILE A 6 -13.14 2.57 -7.74
N SER A 7 -12.53 3.05 -8.83
CA SER A 7 -13.14 3.21 -10.15
C SER A 7 -13.64 1.87 -10.69
N ARG A 8 -14.63 1.89 -11.60
CA ARG A 8 -15.23 0.72 -12.23
C ARG A 8 -14.23 -0.28 -12.85
N GLY A 9 -13.01 0.13 -13.18
CA GLY A 9 -11.93 -0.74 -13.70
C GLY A 9 -11.00 -1.34 -12.64
N ALA A 10 -11.19 -1.07 -11.34
CA ALA A 10 -10.42 -1.70 -10.27
C ALA A 10 -10.49 -3.24 -10.25
N PRO A 11 -11.65 -3.89 -10.53
CA PRO A 11 -11.72 -5.35 -10.62
C PRO A 11 -10.84 -5.90 -11.75
N GLU A 12 -10.72 -5.18 -12.87
CA GLU A 12 -9.91 -5.56 -14.04
C GLU A 12 -8.40 -5.45 -13.74
N ARG A 13 -7.98 -4.47 -12.92
CA ARG A 13 -6.57 -4.30 -12.50
C ARG A 13 -6.16 -5.24 -11.35
N LEU A 14 -7.14 -5.75 -10.60
CA LEU A 14 -6.94 -6.71 -9.50
C LEU A 14 -7.28 -8.15 -9.92
N HIS A 15 -7.67 -8.41 -11.17
CA HIS A 15 -8.20 -9.69 -11.63
C HIS A 15 -9.34 -10.25 -10.75
N LEU A 16 -10.11 -9.37 -10.09
CA LEU A 16 -11.22 -9.74 -9.22
C LEU A 16 -12.54 -9.45 -9.93
N SER A 17 -13.57 -10.23 -9.62
CA SER A 17 -14.93 -9.90 -10.05
C SER A 17 -15.54 -8.84 -9.11
N GLN A 18 -16.49 -8.03 -9.60
CA GLN A 18 -17.18 -7.03 -8.79
C GLN A 18 -17.83 -7.60 -7.49
N PRO A 19 -18.44 -8.81 -7.50
CA PRO A 19 -18.93 -9.45 -6.28
C PRO A 19 -17.82 -9.82 -5.29
N ALA A 20 -16.63 -10.21 -5.77
CA ALA A 20 -15.50 -10.51 -4.90
C ALA A 20 -14.98 -9.24 -4.20
N LEU A 21 -14.94 -8.12 -4.92
CA LEU A 21 -14.56 -6.83 -4.36
C LEU A 21 -15.55 -6.35 -3.29
N ASP A 22 -16.86 -6.45 -3.55
CA ASP A 22 -17.90 -6.07 -2.57
C ASP A 22 -17.82 -6.96 -1.31
N LYS A 23 -17.53 -8.25 -1.47
CA LYS A 23 -17.32 -9.17 -0.34
C LYS A 23 -16.09 -8.80 0.49
N MET A 24 -14.95 -8.54 -0.16
CA MET A 24 -13.71 -8.16 0.53
C MET A 24 -13.86 -6.84 1.29
N LEU A 25 -14.53 -5.85 0.70
CA LEU A 25 -14.83 -4.60 1.38
C LEU A 25 -15.74 -4.82 2.59
N GLY A 26 -16.76 -5.68 2.46
CA GLY A 26 -17.63 -6.05 3.58
C GLY A 26 -16.87 -6.71 4.74
N GLU A 27 -15.91 -7.59 4.45
CA GLU A 27 -15.06 -8.21 5.49
C GLU A 27 -14.17 -7.17 6.20
N VAL A 28 -13.63 -6.20 5.45
CA VAL A 28 -12.86 -5.09 6.04
C VAL A 28 -13.77 -4.23 6.92
N GLU A 29 -14.93 -3.81 6.43
CA GLU A 29 -15.90 -3.01 7.17
C GLU A 29 -16.37 -3.70 8.46
N ALA A 30 -16.56 -5.03 8.42
CA ALA A 30 -16.89 -5.82 9.60
C ALA A 30 -15.78 -5.76 10.67
N GLY A 31 -14.51 -5.74 10.27
CA GLY A 31 -13.39 -5.58 11.20
C GLY A 31 -13.32 -4.21 11.87
N PHE A 32 -13.91 -3.18 11.26
CA PHE A 32 -13.98 -1.82 11.80
C PHE A 32 -15.34 -1.49 12.45
N ASP A 33 -16.29 -2.43 12.44
CA ASP A 33 -17.69 -2.25 12.85
C ASP A 33 -18.32 -0.97 12.26
N ALA A 34 -17.93 -0.64 11.03
CA ALA A 34 -18.31 0.60 10.37
C ALA A 34 -18.28 0.44 8.86
N ARG A 35 -19.26 1.04 8.18
CA ARG A 35 -19.17 1.29 6.74
C ARG A 35 -18.06 2.29 6.49
N LEU A 36 -17.21 1.99 5.53
CA LEU A 36 -16.08 2.80 5.09
C LEU A 36 -16.24 3.23 3.63
N PHE A 37 -17.06 2.51 2.87
CA PHE A 37 -17.32 2.73 1.47
C PHE A 37 -18.81 2.77 1.15
N GLU A 38 -19.16 3.53 0.12
CA GLU A 38 -20.50 3.67 -0.40
C GLU A 38 -20.53 3.58 -1.93
N ARG A 39 -21.63 3.04 -2.45
CA ARG A 39 -21.81 2.88 -3.89
C ARG A 39 -22.28 4.21 -4.49
N SER A 40 -21.51 4.73 -5.44
CA SER A 40 -21.85 5.92 -6.22
C SER A 40 -22.00 5.59 -7.71
N HIS A 41 -22.55 6.52 -8.50
CA HIS A 41 -22.60 6.40 -9.96
C HIS A 41 -21.21 6.27 -10.63
N GLN A 42 -20.13 6.62 -9.91
CA GLN A 42 -18.74 6.52 -10.38
C GLN A 42 -18.05 5.23 -9.93
N GLY A 43 -18.72 4.39 -9.12
CA GLY A 43 -18.12 3.22 -8.50
C GLY A 43 -18.14 3.30 -6.97
N MET A 44 -17.29 2.52 -6.32
CA MET A 44 -17.23 2.47 -4.86
C MET A 44 -16.34 3.61 -4.34
N GLN A 45 -16.90 4.46 -3.47
CA GLN A 45 -16.24 5.65 -2.94
C GLN A 45 -16.10 5.55 -1.42
N PRO A 46 -14.99 6.00 -0.83
CA PRO A 46 -14.85 6.07 0.61
C PRO A 46 -15.81 7.12 1.18
N ASN A 47 -16.45 6.81 2.30
CA ASN A 47 -17.23 7.77 3.08
C ASN A 47 -16.32 8.62 3.99
N ALA A 48 -16.88 9.37 4.94
CA ALA A 48 -16.09 10.22 5.85
C ALA A 48 -15.02 9.49 6.68
N LEU A 49 -15.21 8.20 6.96
CA LEU A 49 -14.27 7.36 7.73
C LEU A 49 -13.23 6.68 6.83
N GLY A 50 -13.57 6.44 5.56
CA GLY A 50 -12.74 5.72 4.60
C GLY A 50 -11.31 6.26 4.44
N PRO A 51 -11.07 7.58 4.28
CA PRO A 51 -9.72 8.11 4.08
C PRO A 51 -8.73 7.75 5.19
N GLY A 52 -9.17 7.79 6.45
CA GLY A 52 -8.32 7.44 7.59
C GLY A 52 -7.91 5.97 7.57
N VAL A 53 -8.88 5.09 7.31
CA VAL A 53 -8.62 3.64 7.22
C VAL A 53 -7.76 3.31 6.01
N VAL A 54 -8.02 3.91 4.84
CA VAL A 54 -7.21 3.72 3.62
C VAL A 54 -5.76 4.13 3.86
N HIS A 55 -5.52 5.26 4.54
CA HIS A 55 -4.17 5.70 4.88
C HIS A 55 -3.47 4.66 5.76
N ARG A 56 -4.13 4.20 6.83
CA ARG A 56 -3.56 3.22 7.75
C ARG A 56 -3.31 1.86 7.07
N ALA A 57 -4.23 1.40 6.23
CA ALA A 57 -4.09 0.17 5.48
C ALA A 57 -2.86 0.21 4.56
N ARG A 58 -2.65 1.33 3.84
CA ARG A 58 -1.45 1.51 3.01
C ARG A 58 -0.15 1.45 3.80
N SER A 59 -0.12 2.04 5.00
CA SER A 59 1.05 1.96 5.88
C SER A 59 1.32 0.52 6.34
N VAL A 60 0.29 -0.22 6.75
CA VAL A 60 0.44 -1.63 7.17
C VAL A 60 0.93 -2.50 6.02
N LEU A 61 0.40 -2.31 4.82
CA LEU A 61 0.86 -3.03 3.63
C LEU A 61 2.33 -2.75 3.31
N HIS A 62 2.76 -1.49 3.40
CA HIS A 62 4.17 -1.13 3.24
C HIS A 62 5.06 -1.81 4.29
N GLU A 63 4.65 -1.82 5.55
CA GLU A 63 5.43 -2.49 6.60
C GLU A 63 5.52 -4.01 6.37
N LEU A 64 4.46 -4.63 5.85
CA LEU A 64 4.48 -6.04 5.48
C LEU A 64 5.41 -6.32 4.29
N GLU A 65 5.39 -5.47 3.25
CA GLU A 65 6.32 -5.56 2.12
C GLU A 65 7.77 -5.46 2.61
N ARG A 66 8.06 -4.50 3.49
CA ARG A 66 9.39 -4.33 4.10
C ARG A 66 9.83 -5.55 4.89
N ALA A 67 8.96 -6.10 5.74
CA ALA A 67 9.26 -7.30 6.50
C ALA A 67 9.55 -8.49 5.57
N THR A 68 8.84 -8.60 4.46
CA THR A 68 9.06 -9.65 3.45
C THR A 68 10.44 -9.50 2.79
N GLU A 69 10.81 -8.27 2.39
CA GLU A 69 12.13 -7.98 1.84
C GLU A 69 13.26 -8.28 2.84
N GLU A 70 13.08 -7.93 4.12
CA GLU A 70 14.05 -8.20 5.18
C GLU A 70 14.26 -9.71 5.38
N VAL A 71 13.18 -10.49 5.41
CA VAL A 71 13.25 -11.95 5.51
C VAL A 71 13.98 -12.55 4.31
N GLU A 72 13.66 -12.12 3.09
CA GLU A 72 14.33 -12.63 1.89
C GLU A 72 15.81 -12.23 1.84
N ALA A 73 16.17 -11.02 2.26
CA ALA A 73 17.56 -10.59 2.39
C ALA A 73 18.34 -11.49 3.38
N LEU A 74 17.74 -11.81 4.53
CA LEU A 74 18.34 -12.72 5.51
C LEU A 74 18.51 -14.14 4.95
N ARG A 75 17.53 -14.65 4.20
CA ARG A 75 17.60 -15.99 3.56
C ARG A 75 18.70 -16.08 2.51
N LEU A 76 18.96 -14.99 1.79
CA LEU A 76 20.02 -14.90 0.79
C LEU A 76 21.42 -14.67 1.38
N GLY A 77 21.56 -14.65 2.71
CA GLY A 77 22.82 -14.40 3.39
C GLY A 77 23.31 -12.96 3.28
N ALA A 78 22.43 -12.01 2.90
CA ALA A 78 22.77 -10.60 2.89
C ALA A 78 22.93 -10.10 4.33
N VAL A 79 24.05 -9.42 4.60
CA VAL A 79 24.29 -8.74 5.88
C VAL A 79 23.46 -7.44 5.88
N ALA A 80 22.16 -7.57 6.13
CA ALA A 80 21.15 -6.52 6.30
C ALA A 80 21.07 -5.43 5.20
N PRO A 81 19.88 -5.21 4.57
CA PRO A 81 19.73 -4.12 3.63
C PRO A 81 19.87 -2.75 4.32
N LEU A 82 20.90 -1.97 3.95
CA LEU A 82 21.10 -0.59 4.41
C LEU A 82 20.26 0.39 3.56
N ARG A 83 19.19 0.94 4.14
CA ARG A 83 18.37 1.97 3.47
C ARG A 83 18.92 3.37 3.75
N LEU A 84 19.30 4.07 2.68
CA LEU A 84 19.76 5.45 2.71
C LEU A 84 18.71 6.36 2.07
N GLY A 85 18.16 7.28 2.85
CA GLY A 85 17.34 8.38 2.32
C GLY A 85 18.21 9.60 2.10
N ALA A 86 18.15 10.19 0.91
CA ALA A 86 18.78 11.48 0.64
C ALA A 86 17.84 12.44 -0.09
N PRO A 87 17.92 13.74 0.21
CA PRO A 87 17.18 14.75 -0.55
C PRO A 87 17.61 14.70 -2.01
N SER A 88 16.62 14.71 -2.92
CA SER A 88 16.80 14.52 -4.38
C SER A 88 17.80 15.50 -5.02
N VAL A 89 18.16 16.57 -4.33
CA VAL A 89 19.04 17.63 -4.83
C VAL A 89 20.52 17.30 -4.63
N THR A 90 20.84 16.29 -3.82
CA THR A 90 22.21 15.94 -3.47
C THR A 90 22.47 14.49 -3.91
N ALA A 91 22.93 14.32 -5.15
CA ALA A 91 23.35 13.02 -5.69
C ALA A 91 24.62 12.46 -5.01
N SER A 92 24.83 12.71 -3.72
CA SER A 92 26.00 12.31 -2.96
C SER A 92 25.96 10.85 -2.52
N VAL A 93 24.78 10.22 -2.48
CA VAL A 93 24.61 8.84 -1.98
C VAL A 93 25.36 7.81 -2.84
N PRO A 94 25.25 7.80 -4.19
CA PRO A 94 25.99 6.82 -5.00
C PRO A 94 27.51 6.96 -4.85
N ALA A 95 28.03 8.19 -4.75
CA ALA A 95 29.46 8.45 -4.59
C ALA A 95 30.00 8.00 -3.21
N ALA A 96 29.22 8.18 -2.14
CA ALA A 96 29.59 7.74 -0.80
C ALA A 96 29.58 6.20 -0.65
N VAL A 97 28.62 5.51 -1.29
CA VAL A 97 28.55 4.04 -1.31
C VAL A 97 29.73 3.44 -2.09
N ALA A 98 30.15 4.06 -3.19
CA ALA A 98 31.31 3.62 -3.95
C ALA A 98 32.64 3.71 -3.16
N ALA A 99 32.72 4.62 -2.17
CA ALA A 99 33.89 4.80 -1.32
C ALA A 99 33.98 3.79 -0.15
N LEU A 100 32.94 2.97 0.08
CA LEU A 100 32.91 1.93 1.12
C LEU A 100 33.46 0.57 0.63
N ARG A 101 34.10 0.52 -0.53
CA ARG A 101 34.72 -0.69 -1.10
C ARG A 101 36.14 -0.91 -0.60
#